data_AF-A0A0F9FSB3-F1
#
_entry.id   AF-A0A0F9FSB3-F1
#
_cell.length_a   1.000
_cell.length_b   1.000
_cell.length_c   1.000
_cell.angle_alpha   90.00
_cell.angle_beta   90.00
_cell.angle_gamma   90.00
#
_symmetry.space_group_name_H-M   'P 1'
#
loop_
_entity.id
_entity.type
_entity.pdbx_description
1 polymer ?
#
loop_
_entity_poly.entity_id
_entity_poly.type
_entity_poly.pdbx_seq_one_letter_code
_entity_poly.pdbx_strand_id
1 'polypeptide(L)'
;MNRSIITALALALVVETWLLTLYVPGLDGATAARDAANTPVEAGLIKVRVRQSVARLTMTELVLTGRTEPSRQATLSAETKGRVIAVEAAKGARVTEGDIIVRIEPGDRQARLAEAKALLRQRQIEYEAARKLSIKGYQTQTRLAQSLAYLRAATARLRQIELDVERTTIRAPFSGVLQDRVVEVGDYLGIGDPLAVIVDLQPVVAIAQVTEREVAGVRLG
;
A
#
# COMPACT_ATOMS: atom_id res chain seq x y z
N MET A 1 -135.40 -4.33 -20.94
CA MET A 1 -134.87 -5.66 -21.30
C MET A 1 -133.57 -5.89 -20.53
N ASN A 2 -133.65 -6.79 -19.57
CA ASN A 2 -132.72 -7.38 -18.59
C ASN A 2 -131.33 -6.75 -18.34
N ARG A 3 -131.18 -6.12 -17.16
CA ARG A 3 -129.92 -5.60 -16.57
C ARG A 3 -128.81 -6.66 -16.42
N SER A 4 -129.15 -7.95 -16.50
CA SER A 4 -128.24 -9.09 -16.49
C SER A 4 -127.48 -9.32 -17.80
N ILE A 5 -127.99 -8.84 -18.95
CA ILE A 5 -127.29 -8.98 -20.25
C ILE A 5 -126.14 -7.98 -20.35
N ILE A 6 -126.31 -6.78 -19.78
CA ILE A 6 -125.28 -5.73 -19.79
C ILE A 6 -124.08 -6.11 -18.91
N THR A 7 -124.32 -6.72 -17.75
CA THR A 7 -123.24 -7.23 -16.88
C THR A 7 -122.51 -8.43 -17.48
N ALA A 8 -123.20 -9.28 -18.25
CA ALA A 8 -122.57 -10.39 -18.96
C ALA A 8 -121.67 -9.92 -20.12
N LEU A 9 -122.10 -8.89 -20.86
CA LEU A 9 -121.31 -8.28 -21.93
C LEU A 9 -120.06 -7.55 -21.39
N ALA A 10 -120.18 -6.87 -20.25
CA ALA A 10 -119.04 -6.24 -19.58
C ALA A 10 -118.01 -7.26 -19.09
N LEU A 11 -118.45 -8.42 -18.58
CA LEU A 11 -117.56 -9.48 -18.11
C LEU A 11 -116.86 -10.20 -19.28
N ALA A 12 -117.55 -10.39 -20.40
CA ALA A 12 -116.97 -10.95 -21.63
C ALA A 12 -115.86 -10.05 -22.20
N LEU A 13 -116.06 -8.73 -22.22
CA LEU A 13 -115.08 -7.75 -22.72
C LEU A 13 -113.81 -7.69 -21.84
N VAL A 14 -113.97 -7.87 -20.53
CA VAL A 14 -112.84 -7.98 -19.59
C VAL A 14 -112.03 -9.27 -19.80
N VAL A 15 -112.71 -10.39 -20.09
CA VAL A 15 -112.03 -11.66 -20.39
C VAL A 15 -111.32 -11.62 -21.73
N GLU A 16 -111.92 -11.00 -22.76
CA GLU A 16 -111.28 -10.81 -24.06
C GLU A 16 -110.04 -9.91 -23.98
N THR A 17 -110.12 -8.81 -23.22
CA THR A 17 -108.97 -7.92 -23.00
C THR A 17 -107.87 -8.57 -22.16
N TRP A 18 -108.21 -9.45 -21.21
CA TRP A 18 -107.24 -10.23 -20.44
C TRP A 18 -106.55 -11.31 -21.28
N LEU A 19 -107.29 -11.99 -22.17
CA LEU A 19 -106.72 -12.98 -23.09
C LEU A 19 -105.85 -12.35 -24.18
N LEU A 20 -106.20 -11.15 -24.67
CA LEU A 20 -105.36 -10.43 -25.63
C LEU A 20 -104.06 -9.88 -25.01
N THR A 21 -104.05 -9.58 -23.70
CA THR A 21 -102.85 -9.11 -22.99
C THR A 21 -101.84 -10.24 -22.75
N LEU A 22 -102.27 -11.50 -22.81
CA LEU A 22 -101.40 -12.68 -22.58
C LEU A 22 -100.75 -13.21 -23.88
N TYR A 23 -101.06 -12.64 -25.04
CA TYR A 23 -100.45 -13.04 -26.32
C TYR A 23 -99.25 -12.17 -26.67
N VAL A 24 -98.11 -12.44 -26.04
CA VAL A 24 -96.79 -11.95 -26.47
C VAL A 24 -96.10 -13.06 -27.27
N PRO A 25 -95.90 -12.91 -28.59
CA PRO A 25 -95.13 -13.87 -29.38
C PRO A 25 -93.63 -13.61 -29.15
N GLY A 26 -92.91 -14.61 -28.60
CA GLY A 26 -91.45 -14.57 -28.53
C GLY A 26 -90.84 -14.79 -27.15
N LEU A 27 -91.16 -15.91 -26.51
CA LEU A 27 -90.39 -16.46 -25.38
C LEU A 27 -90.18 -17.97 -25.59
N ASP A 28 -89.44 -18.31 -26.65
CA ASP A 28 -88.83 -19.63 -26.81
C ASP A 28 -87.73 -19.80 -25.78
N GLY A 29 -88.13 -20.24 -24.58
CA GLY A 29 -87.24 -20.83 -23.59
C GLY A 29 -86.72 -22.18 -24.06
N ALA A 30 -85.81 -22.21 -25.03
CA ALA A 30 -85.13 -23.42 -25.49
C ALA A 30 -83.79 -23.19 -26.23
N THR A 31 -83.13 -22.04 -26.04
CA THR A 31 -81.78 -21.80 -26.60
C THR A 31 -80.74 -21.30 -25.59
N ALA A 32 -81.11 -21.04 -24.33
CA ALA A 32 -80.16 -20.63 -23.28
C ALA A 32 -79.51 -21.80 -22.51
N ALA A 33 -79.59 -23.04 -23.01
CA ALA A 33 -79.05 -24.24 -22.35
C ALA A 33 -78.05 -25.06 -23.21
N ARG A 34 -77.62 -24.54 -24.36
CA ARG A 34 -76.52 -25.13 -25.16
C ARG A 34 -75.20 -24.36 -25.14
N ASP A 35 -75.18 -23.17 -24.52
CA ASP A 35 -73.95 -22.41 -24.28
C ASP A 35 -73.37 -22.59 -22.86
N ALA A 36 -74.00 -23.42 -22.02
CA ALA A 36 -73.56 -23.67 -20.64
C ALA A 36 -72.67 -24.93 -20.46
N ALA A 37 -72.18 -25.54 -21.54
CA ALA A 37 -71.35 -26.75 -21.50
C ALA A 37 -70.02 -26.63 -22.25
N ASN A 38 -69.56 -25.40 -22.50
CA ASN A 38 -68.18 -25.16 -22.94
C ASN A 38 -67.63 -23.89 -22.29
N THR A 39 -67.75 -23.81 -20.96
CA THR A 39 -66.84 -22.96 -20.18
C THR A 39 -65.59 -23.80 -20.00
N PRO A 40 -64.46 -23.50 -20.68
CA PRO A 40 -63.21 -24.08 -20.28
C PRO A 40 -63.02 -23.63 -18.85
N VAL A 41 -62.89 -24.58 -17.92
CA VAL A 41 -62.31 -24.27 -16.62
C VAL A 41 -60.89 -23.82 -16.96
N GLU A 42 -60.71 -22.51 -17.15
CA GLU A 42 -59.40 -21.88 -17.15
C GLU A 42 -58.84 -22.21 -15.77
N ALA A 43 -58.03 -23.27 -15.72
CA ALA A 43 -57.16 -23.55 -14.61
C ALA A 43 -56.36 -22.27 -14.40
N GLY A 44 -56.78 -21.47 -13.42
CA GLY A 44 -56.24 -20.14 -13.19
C GLY A 44 -54.73 -20.26 -13.09
N LEU A 45 -54.04 -19.91 -14.17
CA LEU A 45 -52.59 -20.05 -14.23
C LEU A 45 -52.05 -19.18 -13.10
N ILE A 46 -51.37 -19.82 -12.15
CA ILE A 46 -50.81 -19.15 -10.99
C ILE A 46 -49.84 -18.09 -11.53
N LYS A 47 -50.24 -16.82 -11.41
CA LYS A 47 -49.47 -15.69 -11.94
C LYS A 47 -48.23 -15.52 -11.08
N VAL A 48 -47.09 -15.91 -11.62
CA VAL A 48 -45.78 -15.71 -10.98
C VAL A 48 -45.12 -14.44 -11.51
N ARG A 49 -44.47 -13.69 -10.63
CA ARG A 49 -43.68 -12.53 -11.01
C ARG A 49 -42.31 -13.01 -11.49
N VAL A 50 -42.00 -12.76 -12.75
CA VAL A 50 -40.67 -13.02 -13.31
C VAL A 50 -39.88 -11.73 -13.43
N ARG A 51 -38.56 -11.83 -13.27
CA ARG A 51 -37.59 -10.78 -13.59
C ARG A 51 -36.63 -11.35 -14.62
N GLN A 52 -36.59 -10.77 -15.82
CA GLN A 52 -35.59 -11.15 -16.81
C GLN A 52 -34.22 -10.59 -16.38
N SER A 53 -33.23 -11.49 -16.30
CA SER A 53 -31.84 -11.14 -16.01
C SER A 53 -31.12 -10.87 -17.32
N VAL A 54 -30.53 -9.68 -17.47
CA VAL A 54 -29.69 -9.32 -18.61
C VAL A 54 -28.26 -9.16 -18.13
N ALA A 55 -27.31 -9.68 -18.89
CA ALA A 55 -25.89 -9.57 -18.58
C ALA A 55 -25.48 -8.09 -18.51
N ARG A 56 -24.78 -7.72 -17.44
CA ARG A 56 -24.09 -6.43 -17.32
C ARG A 56 -22.65 -6.69 -16.90
N LEU A 57 -21.74 -5.87 -17.42
CA LEU A 57 -20.40 -5.81 -16.89
C LEU A 57 -20.49 -5.28 -15.45
N THR A 58 -20.07 -6.09 -14.49
CA THR A 58 -19.90 -5.68 -13.09
C THR A 58 -18.41 -5.67 -12.79
N MET A 59 -17.89 -4.54 -12.34
CA MET A 59 -16.54 -4.45 -11.81
C MET A 59 -16.61 -4.72 -10.31
N THR A 60 -15.88 -5.74 -9.85
CA THR A 60 -15.71 -5.99 -8.42
C THR A 60 -14.59 -5.09 -7.94
N GLU A 61 -14.92 -4.06 -7.16
CA GLU A 61 -13.94 -3.19 -6.51
C GLU A 61 -13.72 -3.67 -5.08
N LEU A 62 -12.46 -3.80 -4.68
CA LEU A 62 -12.06 -4.08 -3.31
C LEU A 62 -11.51 -2.79 -2.71
N VAL A 63 -12.27 -2.16 -1.82
CA VAL A 63 -11.85 -0.93 -1.13
C VAL A 63 -11.08 -1.31 0.12
N LEU A 64 -9.78 -1.01 0.13
CA LEU A 64 -8.90 -1.28 1.25
C LEU A 64 -8.52 0.03 1.94
N THR A 65 -8.55 0.04 3.26
CA THR A 65 -7.98 1.14 4.05
C THR A 65 -6.55 0.77 4.44
N GLY A 66 -5.63 1.71 4.27
CA GLY A 66 -4.22 1.51 4.53
C GLY A 66 -3.57 2.74 5.13
N ARG A 67 -2.25 2.66 5.31
CA ARG A 67 -1.39 3.77 5.74
C ARG A 67 -0.27 3.97 4.73
N THR A 68 0.24 5.19 4.66
CA THR A 68 1.45 5.50 3.88
C THR A 68 2.69 5.32 4.74
N GLU A 69 3.71 4.68 4.20
CA GLU A 69 5.02 4.49 4.81
C GLU A 69 6.12 5.00 3.86
N PRO A 70 7.26 5.45 4.40
CA PRO A 70 8.42 5.79 3.58
C PRO A 70 8.95 4.56 2.85
N SER A 71 9.52 4.73 1.66
CA SER A 71 10.13 3.62 0.92
C SER A 71 11.34 3.04 1.64
N ARG A 72 12.11 3.89 2.32
CA ARG A 72 13.28 3.53 3.13
C ARG A 72 13.32 4.39 4.38
N GLN A 73 13.74 3.78 5.48
CA GLN A 73 13.99 4.46 6.74
C GLN A 73 15.33 3.96 7.31
N ALA A 74 16.18 4.89 7.74
CA ALA A 74 17.43 4.57 8.42
C ALA A 74 17.57 5.39 9.71
N THR A 75 17.86 4.70 10.80
CA THR A 75 18.28 5.32 12.05
C THR A 75 19.79 5.42 12.06
N LEU A 76 20.30 6.65 12.10
CA LEU A 76 21.71 6.94 12.23
C LEU A 76 22.10 6.83 13.70
N SER A 77 23.15 6.06 13.97
CA SER A 77 23.73 5.89 15.29
C SER A 77 25.18 6.35 15.31
N ALA A 78 25.69 6.71 16.48
CA ALA A 78 27.09 7.02 16.67
C ALA A 78 27.96 5.77 16.46
N GLU A 79 28.88 5.83 15.51
CA GLU A 79 29.88 4.79 15.29
C GLU A 79 31.09 4.91 16.22
N THR A 80 31.27 6.08 16.86
CA THR A 80 32.38 6.34 17.76
C THR A 80 31.94 7.22 18.92
N LYS A 81 32.61 7.07 20.06
CA LYS A 81 32.35 7.89 21.24
C LYS A 81 32.95 9.28 21.11
N GLY A 82 32.26 10.28 21.65
CA GLY A 82 32.76 11.65 21.72
C GLY A 82 31.67 12.68 21.92
N ARG A 83 32.06 13.95 22.02
CA ARG A 83 31.13 15.07 22.15
C ARG A 83 30.69 15.57 20.78
N VAL A 84 29.43 15.95 20.63
CA VAL A 84 28.92 16.63 19.43
C VAL A 84 29.45 18.05 19.38
N ILE A 85 30.20 18.39 18.33
CA ILE A 85 30.76 19.73 18.12
C ILE A 85 29.93 20.57 17.15
N ALA A 86 29.24 19.93 16.22
CA ALA A 86 28.39 20.62 15.26
C ALA A 86 27.24 19.72 14.81
N VAL A 87 26.09 20.36 14.58
CA VAL A 87 24.91 19.78 13.95
C VAL A 87 24.61 20.65 12.74
N GLU A 88 24.72 20.08 11.55
CA GLU A 88 24.61 20.82 10.28
C GLU A 88 23.19 20.72 9.70
N ALA A 89 22.45 19.67 10.05
CA ALA A 89 21.11 19.40 9.54
C ALA A 89 20.04 19.53 10.64
N ALA A 90 19.03 20.36 10.37
CA ALA A 90 17.89 20.56 11.25
C ALA A 90 16.80 19.50 11.01
N LYS A 91 15.97 19.25 12.02
CA LYS A 91 14.77 18.39 11.90
C LYS A 91 13.85 18.94 10.81
N GLY A 92 13.38 18.06 9.93
CA GLY A 92 12.57 18.38 8.75
C GLY A 92 13.36 18.88 7.54
N ALA A 93 14.68 19.05 7.64
CA ALA A 93 15.50 19.43 6.50
C ALA A 93 15.58 18.29 5.47
N ARG A 94 15.61 18.66 4.19
CA ARG A 94 15.92 17.74 3.09
C ARG A 94 17.43 17.58 3.00
N VAL A 95 17.90 16.35 2.99
CA VAL A 95 19.31 15.99 2.93
C VAL A 95 19.56 15.10 1.72
N THR A 96 20.73 15.23 1.11
CA THR A 96 21.21 14.39 0.02
C THR A 96 22.16 13.33 0.53
N GLU A 97 22.35 12.26 -0.24
CA GLU A 97 23.33 11.22 0.07
C GLU A 97 24.72 11.82 0.27
N GLY A 98 25.36 11.49 1.40
CA GLY A 98 26.69 11.98 1.78
C GLY A 98 26.71 13.29 2.56
N ASP A 99 25.57 13.98 2.71
CA ASP A 99 25.49 15.21 3.51
C ASP A 99 25.84 14.95 4.97
N ILE A 100 26.56 15.89 5.58
CA ILE A 100 26.98 15.81 6.97
C ILE A 100 25.78 16.18 7.85
N ILE A 101 25.45 15.32 8.81
CA ILE A 101 24.34 15.55 9.74
C ILE A 101 24.90 16.02 11.08
N VAL A 102 25.86 15.25 11.62
CA VAL A 102 26.48 15.49 12.93
C VAL A 102 27.98 15.33 12.82
N ARG A 103 28.71 16.21 13.49
CA ARG A 103 30.16 16.10 13.68
C ARG A 103 30.47 15.85 15.15
N ILE A 104 31.18 14.77 15.39
CA ILE A 104 31.71 14.38 16.69
C ILE A 104 33.14 14.88 16.79
N GLU A 105 33.54 15.29 17.99
CA GLU A 105 34.89 15.74 18.29
C GLU A 105 35.93 14.65 17.92
N PRO A 106 36.91 14.98 17.06
CA PRO A 106 37.89 14.00 16.64
C PRO A 106 38.89 13.63 17.74
N GLY A 107 39.08 14.47 18.77
CA GLY A 107 40.00 14.21 19.87
C GLY A 107 41.44 13.99 19.38
N ASP A 108 42.10 12.95 19.89
CA ASP A 108 43.47 12.58 19.52
C ASP A 108 43.59 11.85 18.17
N ARG A 109 42.48 11.53 17.51
CA ARG A 109 42.47 10.75 16.25
C ARG A 109 43.23 11.47 15.13
N GLN A 110 43.19 12.79 15.06
CA GLN A 110 43.96 13.56 14.07
C GLN A 110 45.47 13.43 14.28
N ALA A 111 45.93 13.43 15.53
CA ALA A 111 47.34 13.22 15.85
C ALA A 111 47.78 11.80 15.48
N ARG A 112 46.97 10.79 15.81
CA ARG A 112 47.21 9.39 15.40
C ARG A 112 47.22 9.21 13.90
N LEU A 113 46.40 9.97 13.16
CA LEU A 113 46.39 9.95 11.69
C LEU A 113 47.71 10.50 11.15
N ALA A 114 48.22 11.59 11.72
CA ALA A 114 49.51 12.16 11.34
C ALA A 114 50.67 11.20 11.61
N GLU A 115 50.66 10.54 12.78
CA GLU A 115 51.63 9.50 13.15
C GLU A 115 51.59 8.31 12.17
N ALA A 116 50.41 7.78 11.88
CA ALA A 116 50.25 6.65 10.96
C ALA A 116 50.72 7.00 9.53
N LYS A 117 50.45 8.23 9.06
CA LYS A 117 50.94 8.73 7.77
C LYS A 117 52.47 8.84 7.76
N ALA A 118 53.10 9.28 8.85
CA ALA A 118 54.55 9.34 8.95
C ALA A 118 55.17 7.94 8.92
N LEU A 119 54.60 7.00 9.67
CA LEU A 119 55.05 5.60 9.68
C LEU A 119 54.92 4.95 8.29
N LEU A 120 53.81 5.16 7.58
CA LEU A 120 53.65 4.67 6.21
C LEU A 120 54.75 5.20 5.29
N ARG A 121 55.02 6.51 5.33
CA ARG A 121 56.10 7.11 4.53
C ARG A 121 57.45 6.50 4.85
N GLN A 122 57.76 6.29 6.12
CA GLN A 122 59.00 5.62 6.54
C GLN A 122 59.09 4.21 5.94
N ARG A 123 58.06 3.38 6.09
CA ARG A 123 58.06 2.00 5.56
C ARG A 123 58.11 1.94 4.04
N GLN A 124 57.51 2.91 3.36
CA GLN A 124 57.57 3.04 1.91
C GLN A 124 59.01 3.28 1.44
N ILE A 125 59.73 4.21 2.08
CA ILE A 125 61.13 4.49 1.77
C ILE A 125 62.01 3.26 2.05
N GLU A 126 61.80 2.58 3.18
CA GLU A 126 62.53 1.35 3.53
C GLU A 126 62.32 0.23 2.48
N TYR A 127 61.07 0.00 2.05
CA TYR A 127 60.74 -0.99 1.02
C TYR A 127 61.35 -0.63 -0.34
N GLU A 128 61.26 0.64 -0.75
CA GLU A 128 61.83 1.08 -2.02
C GLU A 128 63.36 0.94 -2.05
N ALA A 129 64.03 1.26 -0.94
CA ALA A 129 65.46 1.06 -0.79
C ALA A 129 65.82 -0.44 -0.86
N ALA A 130 65.12 -1.29 -0.09
CA ALA A 130 65.33 -2.74 -0.11
C ALA A 130 65.09 -3.34 -1.50
N ARG A 131 64.04 -2.90 -2.21
CA ARG A 131 63.74 -3.32 -3.59
C ARG A 131 64.84 -2.92 -4.56
N LYS A 132 65.32 -1.67 -4.52
CA LYS A 132 66.41 -1.19 -5.38
C LYS A 132 67.71 -1.97 -5.14
N LEU A 133 68.05 -2.25 -3.88
CA LEU A 133 69.26 -3.03 -3.55
C LEU A 133 69.11 -4.52 -3.90
N SER A 134 67.91 -5.09 -3.78
CA SER A 134 67.65 -6.49 -4.13
C SER A 134 67.75 -6.73 -5.64
N ILE A 135 67.23 -5.81 -6.46
CA ILE A 135 67.39 -5.85 -7.92
C ILE A 135 68.87 -5.83 -8.33
N LYS A 136 69.71 -5.10 -7.57
CA LYS A 136 71.16 -5.03 -7.78
C LYS A 136 71.94 -6.22 -7.16
N GLY A 137 71.26 -7.19 -6.54
CA GLY A 137 71.88 -8.36 -5.92
C GLY A 137 72.49 -8.14 -4.52
N TYR A 138 72.36 -6.94 -3.93
CA TYR A 138 72.97 -6.59 -2.64
C TYR A 138 72.10 -6.94 -1.41
N GLN A 139 70.91 -7.50 -1.60
CA GLN A 139 69.94 -7.77 -0.54
C GLN A 139 69.27 -9.13 -0.74
N THR A 140 69.09 -9.86 0.36
CA THR A 140 68.41 -11.16 0.41
C THR A 140 66.90 -11.01 0.20
N GLN A 141 66.27 -11.98 -0.47
CA GLN A 141 64.81 -12.01 -0.68
C GLN A 141 64.02 -11.94 0.65
N THR A 142 64.55 -12.53 1.72
CA THR A 142 63.94 -12.49 3.06
C THR A 142 63.80 -11.05 3.59
N ARG A 143 64.82 -10.20 3.39
CA ARG A 143 64.80 -8.81 3.85
C ARG A 143 63.88 -7.94 2.98
N LEU A 144 63.80 -8.21 1.68
CA LEU A 144 62.80 -7.60 0.80
C LEU A 144 61.38 -7.98 1.25
N ALA A 145 61.12 -9.26 1.49
CA ALA A 145 59.82 -9.75 1.96
C ALA A 145 59.42 -9.14 3.32
N GLN A 146 60.38 -9.01 4.24
CA GLN A 146 60.17 -8.36 5.53
C GLN A 146 59.80 -6.88 5.38
N SER A 147 60.52 -6.12 4.54
CA SER A 147 60.19 -4.71 4.29
C SER A 147 58.81 -4.52 3.66
N LEU A 148 58.41 -5.43 2.76
CA LEU A 148 57.06 -5.45 2.18
C LEU A 148 55.99 -5.74 3.24
N ALA A 149 56.25 -6.67 4.16
CA ALA A 149 55.34 -6.97 5.25
C ALA A 149 55.13 -5.75 6.17
N TYR A 150 56.21 -5.03 6.52
CA TYR A 150 56.09 -3.80 7.31
C TYR A 150 55.36 -2.68 6.58
N LEU A 151 55.59 -2.52 5.29
CA LEU A 151 54.83 -1.57 4.47
C LEU A 151 53.34 -1.90 4.52
N ARG A 152 52.97 -3.16 4.26
CA ARG A 152 51.56 -3.60 4.31
C ARG A 152 50.93 -3.38 5.68
N ALA A 153 51.66 -3.66 6.76
CA ALA A 153 51.20 -3.41 8.13
C ALA A 153 50.95 -1.92 8.39
N ALA A 154 51.86 -1.05 7.94
CA ALA A 154 51.70 0.40 8.07
C ALA A 154 50.51 0.93 7.23
N THR A 155 50.31 0.41 6.02
CA THR A 155 49.14 0.75 5.18
C THR A 155 47.83 0.34 5.85
N ALA A 156 47.75 -0.87 6.40
CA ALA A 156 46.57 -1.34 7.12
C ALA A 156 46.30 -0.47 8.36
N ARG A 157 47.36 -0.09 9.10
CA ARG A 157 47.24 0.81 10.25
C ARG A 157 46.74 2.19 9.86
N LEU A 158 47.23 2.76 8.77
CA LEU A 158 46.73 4.04 8.26
C LEU A 158 45.23 3.95 7.95
N ARG A 159 44.82 2.92 7.20
CA ARG A 159 43.40 2.76 6.84
C ARG A 159 42.50 2.61 8.06
N GLN A 160 42.95 1.91 9.09
CA GLN A 160 42.22 1.80 10.35
C GLN A 160 41.98 3.19 10.99
N ILE A 161 43.02 4.02 11.09
CA ILE A 161 42.90 5.35 11.69
C ILE A 161 42.09 6.31 10.81
N GLU A 162 42.17 6.18 9.49
CA GLU A 162 41.32 6.94 8.57
C GLU A 162 39.83 6.61 8.79
N LEU A 163 39.48 5.32 8.91
CA LEU A 163 38.12 4.91 9.22
C LEU A 163 37.65 5.47 10.57
N ASP A 164 38.52 5.47 11.59
CA ASP A 164 38.19 6.04 12.90
C ASP A 164 37.93 7.55 12.84
N VAL A 165 38.60 8.27 11.93
CA VAL A 165 38.35 9.71 11.67
C VAL A 165 37.10 9.90 10.81
N GLU A 166 36.87 9.07 9.79
CA GLU A 166 35.65 9.10 8.97
C GLU A 166 34.41 8.93 9.85
N ARG A 167 34.47 8.01 10.82
CA ARG A 167 33.41 7.75 11.81
C ARG A 167 33.07 8.91 12.74
N THR A 168 33.90 9.95 12.82
CA THR A 168 33.57 11.15 13.60
C THR A 168 32.61 12.06 12.84
N THR A 169 32.42 11.85 11.54
CA THR A 169 31.51 12.64 10.71
C THR A 169 30.38 11.75 10.21
N ILE A 170 29.21 11.90 10.81
CA ILE A 170 28.05 11.08 10.47
C ILE A 170 27.34 11.70 9.27
N ARG A 171 27.15 10.88 8.23
CA ARG A 171 26.59 11.29 6.93
C ARG A 171 25.26 10.60 6.64
N ALA A 172 24.47 11.22 5.77
CA ALA A 172 23.25 10.62 5.26
C ALA A 172 23.56 9.44 4.31
N PRO A 173 23.00 8.23 4.53
CA PRO A 173 23.24 7.05 3.69
C PRO A 173 22.43 7.09 2.38
N PHE A 174 21.42 7.93 2.29
CA PHE A 174 20.62 8.17 1.09
C PHE A 174 19.94 9.54 1.19
N SER A 175 19.51 10.06 0.04
CA SER A 175 18.74 11.31 -0.04
C SER A 175 17.34 11.14 0.55
N GLY A 176 16.93 12.06 1.42
CA GLY A 176 15.65 11.97 2.13
C GLY A 176 15.36 13.19 2.99
N VAL A 177 14.48 13.02 3.97
CA VAL A 177 14.14 14.05 4.96
C VAL A 177 14.56 13.58 6.34
N LEU A 178 15.16 14.49 7.11
CA LEU A 178 15.52 14.23 8.50
C LEU A 178 14.24 14.25 9.36
N GLN A 179 13.70 13.09 9.69
CA GLN A 179 12.46 12.97 10.47
C GLN A 179 12.68 13.39 11.93
N ASP A 180 13.74 12.90 12.55
CA ASP A 180 14.04 13.22 13.94
C ASP A 180 15.54 13.38 14.18
N ARG A 181 15.88 14.19 15.18
CA ARG A 181 17.25 14.42 15.63
C ARG A 181 17.22 14.49 17.14
N VAL A 182 17.87 13.53 17.79
CA VAL A 182 17.80 13.31 19.24
C VAL A 182 18.96 13.97 19.98
N VAL A 183 19.94 14.52 19.23
CA VAL A 183 21.21 15.03 19.79
C VAL A 183 21.41 16.50 19.50
N GLU A 184 21.96 17.22 20.47
CA GLU A 184 22.32 18.63 20.41
C GLU A 184 23.83 18.86 20.50
N VAL A 185 24.28 20.06 20.13
CA VAL A 185 25.68 20.46 20.29
C VAL A 185 26.04 20.45 21.77
N GLY A 186 27.13 19.76 22.12
CA GLY A 186 27.57 19.58 23.51
C GLY A 186 27.25 18.21 24.11
N ASP A 187 26.34 17.45 23.50
CA ASP A 187 25.98 16.11 23.98
C ASP A 187 27.16 15.14 23.86
N TYR A 188 27.28 14.23 24.82
CA TYR A 188 28.28 13.16 24.78
C TYR A 188 27.62 11.86 24.36
N LEU A 189 28.18 11.22 23.33
CA LEU A 189 27.62 10.04 22.70
C LEU A 189 28.54 8.84 22.90
N GLY A 190 27.93 7.69 23.16
CA GLY A 190 28.52 6.36 23.11
C GLY A 190 28.35 5.70 21.75
N ILE A 191 28.98 4.54 21.56
CA ILE A 191 28.82 3.74 20.34
C ILE A 191 27.43 3.09 20.36
N GLY A 192 26.66 3.28 19.29
CA GLY A 192 25.30 2.76 19.14
C GLY A 192 24.19 3.76 19.49
N ASP A 193 24.52 4.87 20.15
CA ASP A 193 23.53 5.88 20.54
C ASP A 193 22.83 6.49 19.31
N PRO A 194 21.49 6.60 19.30
CA PRO A 194 20.75 7.13 18.16
C PRO A 194 20.96 8.64 18.02
N LEU A 195 21.23 9.10 16.79
CA LEU A 195 21.51 10.50 16.48
C LEU A 195 20.36 11.15 15.73
N ALA A 196 19.92 10.49 14.65
CA ALA A 196 18.89 11.00 13.78
C ALA A 196 18.19 9.89 13.00
N VAL A 197 17.00 10.18 12.49
CA VAL A 197 16.24 9.28 11.62
C VAL A 197 16.04 9.95 10.28
N ILE A 198 16.42 9.27 9.20
CA ILE A 198 16.22 9.74 7.83
C ILE A 198 15.18 8.83 7.16
N VAL A 199 14.23 9.46 6.47
CA VAL A 199 13.20 8.78 5.70
C VAL A 199 13.23 9.21 4.24
N ASP A 200 13.07 8.23 3.36
CA ASP A 200 12.90 8.44 1.92
C ASP A 200 11.40 8.44 1.59
N LEU A 201 10.94 9.57 1.06
CA LEU A 201 9.53 9.77 0.67
C LEU A 201 9.33 9.65 -0.85
N GLN A 202 10.34 9.19 -1.60
CA GLN A 202 10.31 9.14 -3.05
C GLN A 202 10.70 7.73 -3.56
N PRO A 203 9.73 6.82 -3.81
CA PRO A 203 8.28 6.98 -3.72
C PRO A 203 7.73 6.80 -2.29
N VAL A 204 6.49 7.25 -2.05
CA VAL A 204 5.73 6.86 -0.85
C VAL A 204 5.05 5.51 -1.10
N VAL A 205 5.15 4.59 -0.15
CA VAL A 205 4.54 3.25 -0.25
C VAL A 205 3.21 3.24 0.50
N ALA A 206 2.13 2.82 -0.14
CA ALA A 206 0.85 2.59 0.51
C ALA A 206 0.73 1.13 0.95
N ILE A 207 0.56 0.90 2.25
CA ILE A 207 0.39 -0.42 2.84
C ILE A 207 -1.07 -0.57 3.26
N ALA A 208 -1.77 -1.51 2.65
CA ALA A 208 -3.13 -1.87 3.00
C ALA A 208 -3.21 -3.35 3.36
N GLN A 209 -4.09 -3.69 4.30
CA GLN A 209 -4.28 -5.08 4.73
C GLN A 209 -5.47 -5.68 3.98
N VAL A 210 -5.24 -6.87 3.39
CA VAL A 210 -6.28 -7.64 2.72
C VAL A 210 -6.65 -8.82 3.61
N THR A 211 -7.94 -9.09 3.79
CA THR A 211 -8.37 -10.25 4.57
C THR A 211 -8.05 -11.54 3.81
N GLU A 212 -7.85 -12.64 4.53
CA GLU A 212 -7.56 -13.96 3.93
C GLU A 212 -8.65 -14.40 2.93
N ARG A 213 -9.90 -13.99 3.15
CA ARG A 213 -11.01 -14.29 2.23
C ARG A 213 -10.89 -13.55 0.90
N GLU A 214 -10.35 -12.33 0.93
CA GLU A 214 -10.29 -11.44 -0.23
C GLU A 214 -8.97 -11.57 -1.00
N VAL A 215 -7.91 -12.08 -0.35
CA VAL A 215 -6.56 -12.19 -0.95
C VAL A 215 -6.53 -13.07 -2.20
N ALA A 216 -7.40 -14.07 -2.30
CA ALA A 216 -7.50 -14.95 -3.47
C ALA A 216 -7.91 -14.19 -4.76
N GLY A 217 -8.56 -13.04 -4.62
CA GLY A 217 -8.95 -12.16 -5.73
C GLY A 217 -7.87 -11.16 -6.14
N VAL A 218 -6.76 -11.07 -5.41
CA VAL A 218 -5.68 -10.10 -5.64
C VAL A 218 -4.51 -10.79 -6.34
N ARG A 219 -3.96 -10.16 -7.37
CA ARG A 219 -2.73 -10.60 -8.05
C ARG A 219 -1.74 -9.45 -8.08
N LEU A 220 -0.45 -9.79 -8.01
CA LEU A 220 0.61 -8.85 -8.35
C LEU A 220 0.41 -8.45 -9.82
N GLY A 221 0.36 -7.14 -10.06
CA GLY A 221 0.20 -6.55 -11.39
C GLY A 221 1.34 -6.89 -12.31
#